data_AF-A0A7R9QVX6-F1
#
_entry.id   AF-A0A7R9QVX6-F1
#
_cell.length_a   1.000
_cell.length_b   1.000
_cell.length_c   1.000
_cell.angle_alpha   90.00
_cell.angle_beta   90.00
_cell.angle_gamma   90.00
#
_symmetry.space_group_name_H-M   'P 1'
#
loop_
_entity.id
_entity.type
_entity.pdbx_description
1 polymer ?
#
loop_
_entity_poly.entity_id
_entity_poly.type
_entity_poly.pdbx_seq_one_letter_code
_entity_poly.pdbx_strand_id
1 'polypeptide(L)'
;AFSSQLLSLCSHLAALCELLPAAIPSLALSLISVTFGAFDSKRVFQRFDRALRCPADSPALSDDALAEDEHLWRRAGGCQFAGAAIFRLTESHAEVVKRVSEYLFDVTEHKAWLTEYNVRHNLSNPYRVDEGLQDFQSVYYSLQALMRTAKSALSEVYDKNTVFEWIEQNVFPYVLKMDALWNASLALKKASHWPRRPLPVLADLERRLDDKNTNFNYN
;
A
#
# COMPACT_ATOMS: atom_id res chain seq x y z
N ALA A 1 11.33 -15.97 22.08
CA ALA A 1 10.13 -15.41 21.43
C ALA A 1 10.45 -14.48 20.26
N PHE A 2 11.50 -13.64 20.32
CA PHE A 2 11.89 -12.74 19.20
C PHE A 2 12.48 -13.44 17.96
N SER A 3 13.15 -14.59 18.13
CA SER A 3 13.78 -15.32 17.00
C SER A 3 12.77 -15.98 16.05
N SER A 4 11.57 -16.31 16.52
CA SER A 4 10.56 -17.02 15.72
C SER A 4 9.75 -16.09 14.81
N GLN A 5 9.68 -14.78 15.11
CA GLN A 5 9.06 -13.80 14.23
C GLN A 5 10.02 -13.34 13.11
N LEU A 6 11.33 -13.29 13.37
CA LEU A 6 12.33 -12.89 12.36
C LEU A 6 12.58 -13.96 11.29
N LEU A 7 12.45 -15.26 11.63
CA LEU A 7 12.69 -16.38 10.70
C LEU A 7 11.45 -16.80 9.87
N SER A 8 10.25 -16.30 10.18
CA SER A 8 9.03 -16.57 9.40
C SER A 8 8.90 -15.72 8.12
N LEU A 9 9.82 -14.79 7.87
CA LEU A 9 9.73 -13.85 6.75
C LEU A 9 10.28 -14.38 5.42
N CYS A 10 11.05 -15.47 5.43
CA CYS A 10 11.68 -15.99 4.22
C CYS A 10 11.51 -17.49 4.03
N SER A 11 10.28 -17.92 3.81
CA SER A 11 9.95 -19.26 3.34
C SER A 11 9.31 -19.20 1.95
N HIS A 12 10.13 -19.58 0.96
CA HIS A 12 9.84 -20.21 -0.33
C HIS A 12 8.91 -19.55 -1.38
N LEU A 13 8.14 -18.49 -1.09
CA LEU A 13 7.42 -17.71 -2.13
C LEU A 13 6.96 -16.31 -1.65
N ALA A 14 7.69 -15.69 -0.74
CA ALA A 14 7.32 -14.40 -0.18
C ALA A 14 8.05 -13.27 -0.92
N ALA A 15 7.29 -12.39 -1.58
CA ALA A 15 7.73 -11.11 -2.17
C ALA A 15 8.56 -10.22 -1.20
N LEU A 16 8.66 -10.59 0.07
CA LEU A 16 9.46 -9.94 1.11
C LEU A 16 10.95 -10.35 1.12
N CYS A 17 11.36 -11.50 0.58
CA CYS A 17 12.79 -11.81 0.43
C CYS A 17 13.46 -10.99 -0.69
N GLU A 18 12.66 -10.42 -1.61
CA GLU A 18 13.12 -9.52 -2.67
C GLU A 18 13.42 -8.10 -2.19
N LEU A 19 13.32 -7.86 -0.88
CA LEU A 19 13.63 -6.59 -0.23
C LEU A 19 14.68 -6.76 0.86
N LEU A 20 15.59 -7.74 0.70
CA LEU A 20 16.75 -7.93 1.58
C LEU A 20 17.46 -6.62 1.96
N PRO A 21 17.64 -5.63 1.05
CA PRO A 21 18.29 -4.37 1.42
C PRO A 21 17.44 -3.48 2.35
N ALA A 22 16.12 -3.61 2.36
CA ALA A 22 15.25 -2.91 3.32
C ALA A 22 15.24 -3.57 4.72
N ALA A 23 15.70 -4.82 4.84
CA ALA A 23 15.83 -5.50 6.13
C ALA A 23 17.13 -5.14 6.88
N ILE A 24 18.05 -4.37 6.25
CA ILE A 24 19.34 -4.02 6.85
C ILE A 24 19.20 -3.26 8.17
N PRO A 25 18.30 -2.25 8.31
CA PRO A 25 18.07 -1.58 9.59
C PRO A 25 17.64 -2.53 10.71
N SER A 26 16.68 -3.41 10.47
CA SER A 26 16.20 -4.33 11.51
C SER A 26 17.27 -5.36 11.92
N LEU A 27 18.04 -5.85 10.94
CA LEU A 27 19.19 -6.73 11.18
C LEU A 27 20.29 -6.02 11.99
N ALA A 28 20.66 -4.81 11.60
CA ALA A 28 21.68 -4.01 12.30
C ALA A 28 21.27 -3.75 13.75
N LEU A 29 20.02 -3.34 13.97
CA LEU A 29 19.47 -3.11 15.30
C LEU A 29 19.56 -4.39 16.14
N SER A 30 19.08 -5.52 15.62
CA SER A 30 19.07 -6.81 16.31
C SER A 30 20.47 -7.27 16.69
N LEU A 31 21.43 -7.21 15.75
CA LEU A 31 22.82 -7.60 16.01
C LEU A 31 23.47 -6.70 17.05
N ILE A 32 23.25 -5.38 16.98
CA ILE A 32 23.78 -4.43 17.96
C ILE A 32 23.20 -4.72 19.35
N SER A 33 21.89 -4.94 19.46
CA SER A 33 21.25 -5.29 20.74
C SER A 33 21.81 -6.58 21.34
N VAL A 34 22.03 -7.62 20.51
CA VAL A 34 22.66 -8.88 20.96
C VAL A 34 24.09 -8.64 21.43
N THR A 35 24.87 -7.80 20.74
CA THR A 35 26.26 -7.52 21.17
C THR A 35 26.36 -6.83 22.53
N PHE A 36 25.33 -6.10 22.95
CA PHE A 36 25.28 -5.46 24.27
C PHE A 36 24.65 -6.36 25.35
N GLY A 37 24.07 -7.50 24.98
CA GLY A 37 23.41 -8.43 25.92
C GLY A 37 22.06 -7.95 26.47
N ALA A 38 21.70 -6.68 26.26
CA ALA A 38 20.43 -6.07 26.60
C ALA A 38 20.13 -4.89 25.64
N PHE A 39 18.86 -4.53 25.51
CA PHE A 39 18.47 -3.34 24.76
C PHE A 39 18.66 -2.08 25.62
N ASP A 40 19.72 -1.32 25.35
CA ASP A 40 19.95 0.03 25.87
C ASP A 40 19.80 1.01 24.70
N SER A 41 18.67 1.70 24.63
CA SER A 41 18.28 2.58 23.52
C SER A 41 19.40 3.53 23.13
N LYS A 42 20.05 4.19 24.10
CA LYS A 42 21.09 5.18 23.83
C LYS A 42 22.33 4.56 23.19
N ARG A 43 22.83 3.45 23.73
CA ARG A 43 24.04 2.78 23.21
C ARG A 43 23.77 2.07 21.89
N VAL A 44 22.61 1.43 21.78
CA VAL A 44 22.17 0.72 20.58
C VAL A 44 22.03 1.70 19.42
N PHE A 45 21.29 2.79 19.60
CA PHE A 45 21.08 3.76 18.53
C PHE A 45 22.36 4.54 18.17
N GLN A 46 23.23 4.85 19.14
CA GLN A 46 24.52 5.47 18.83
C GLN A 46 25.39 4.56 17.94
N ARG A 47 25.37 3.25 18.17
CA ARG A 47 26.12 2.29 17.34
C ARG A 47 25.42 2.03 16.00
N PHE A 48 24.09 2.03 15.99
CA PHE A 48 23.26 1.93 14.79
C PHE A 48 23.53 3.08 13.82
N ASP A 49 23.52 4.32 14.30
CA ASP A 49 23.73 5.51 13.45
C ASP A 49 25.12 5.46 12.78
N ARG A 50 26.13 5.05 13.55
CA ARG A 50 27.49 4.88 13.04
C ARG A 50 27.58 3.74 12.01
N ALA A 51 26.91 2.62 12.27
CA ALA A 51 26.94 1.46 11.38
C ALA A 51 26.26 1.74 10.04
N LEU A 52 25.11 2.44 10.07
CA LEU A 52 24.33 2.76 8.87
C LEU A 52 24.65 4.13 8.27
N ARG A 53 25.62 4.85 8.81
CA ARG A 53 26.06 6.18 8.35
C ARG A 53 24.90 7.17 8.31
N CYS A 54 24.18 7.26 9.41
CA CYS A 54 23.07 8.18 9.58
C CYS A 54 23.56 9.63 9.79
N PRO A 55 22.78 10.65 9.41
CA PRO A 55 23.10 12.05 9.65
C PRO A 55 23.26 12.36 11.14
N ALA A 56 24.06 13.38 11.48
CA ALA A 56 24.31 13.76 12.88
C ALA A 56 23.04 14.27 13.61
N ASP A 57 22.07 14.79 12.85
CA ASP A 57 20.78 15.31 13.36
C ASP A 57 19.68 14.23 13.42
N SER A 58 20.05 12.96 13.47
CA SER A 58 19.06 11.87 13.62
C SER A 58 18.20 12.11 14.88
N PRO A 59 16.86 12.08 14.77
CA PRO A 59 15.96 12.46 15.85
C PRO A 59 16.24 11.62 17.10
N ALA A 60 16.43 12.27 18.24
CA ALA A 60 16.57 11.58 19.52
C ALA A 60 15.26 10.83 19.81
N LEU A 61 15.34 9.51 19.97
CA LEU A 61 14.17 8.70 20.31
C LEU A 61 14.14 8.48 21.83
N SER A 62 12.92 8.48 22.38
CA SER A 62 12.61 8.12 23.77
C SER A 62 12.95 6.64 24.02
N ASP A 63 12.87 6.16 25.27
CA ASP A 63 13.06 4.73 25.54
C ASP A 63 12.02 3.84 24.83
N ASP A 64 10.87 4.42 24.45
CA ASP A 64 9.80 3.80 23.65
C ASP A 64 9.97 3.99 22.14
N ALA A 65 11.17 4.40 21.69
CA ALA A 65 11.59 4.61 20.30
C ALA A 65 10.98 3.64 19.27
N LEU A 66 11.03 2.34 19.60
CA LEU A 66 10.63 1.26 18.69
C LEU A 66 9.12 1.11 18.59
N ALA A 67 8.37 1.52 19.61
CA ALA A 67 6.91 1.53 19.57
C ALA A 67 6.41 2.68 18.68
N GLU A 68 7.13 3.80 18.65
CA GLU A 68 6.79 4.93 17.78
C GLU A 68 7.22 4.69 16.33
N ASP A 69 8.38 4.07 16.09
CA ASP A 69 8.96 3.85 14.77
C ASP A 69 9.16 2.35 14.49
N GLU A 70 8.05 1.59 14.46
CA GLU A 70 8.04 0.13 14.28
C GLU A 70 8.84 -0.33 13.04
N HIS A 71 8.76 0.44 11.95
CA HIS A 71 9.44 0.14 10.68
C HIS A 71 10.81 0.81 10.53
N LEU A 72 11.25 1.57 11.55
CA LEU A 72 12.50 2.34 11.53
C LEU A 72 12.57 3.39 10.40
N TRP A 73 11.45 3.76 9.77
CA TRP A 73 11.45 4.71 8.65
C TRP A 73 11.98 6.07 9.08
N ARG A 74 11.58 6.56 10.26
CA ARG A 74 12.05 7.86 10.75
C ARG A 74 13.54 7.83 11.09
N ARG A 75 14.02 6.77 11.73
CA ARG A 75 15.43 6.66 12.15
C ARG A 75 16.36 6.35 10.98
N ALA A 76 15.98 5.39 10.15
CA ALA A 76 16.83 4.86 9.09
C ALA A 76 16.64 5.53 7.72
N GLY A 77 15.57 6.31 7.52
CA GLY A 77 15.26 6.95 6.24
C GLY A 77 16.32 7.94 5.76
N GLY A 78 17.03 8.60 6.69
CA GLY A 78 18.14 9.51 6.37
C GLY A 78 19.51 8.84 6.18
N CYS A 79 19.63 7.54 6.45
CA CYS A 79 20.92 6.86 6.53
C CYS A 79 21.47 6.43 5.16
N GLN A 80 22.78 6.19 5.08
CA GLN A 80 23.50 5.91 3.84
C GLN A 80 24.10 4.50 3.81
N PHE A 81 23.27 3.49 4.06
CA PHE A 81 23.64 2.09 3.92
C PHE A 81 23.32 1.56 2.51
N ALA A 82 23.95 0.45 2.12
CA ALA A 82 23.66 -0.20 0.85
C ALA A 82 22.18 -0.64 0.84
N GLY A 83 21.39 -0.18 -0.13
CA GLY A 83 19.94 -0.42 -0.13
C GLY A 83 19.09 0.64 0.56
N ALA A 84 19.66 1.76 1.01
CA ALA A 84 18.89 2.86 1.59
C ALA A 84 17.83 3.44 0.63
N ALA A 85 18.06 3.39 -0.69
CA ALA A 85 17.05 3.76 -1.68
C ALA A 85 15.84 2.80 -1.65
N ILE A 86 16.09 1.50 -1.55
CA ILE A 86 15.07 0.45 -1.47
C ILE A 86 14.35 0.54 -0.11
N PHE A 87 15.05 0.85 0.97
CA PHE A 87 14.43 1.09 2.27
C PHE A 87 13.44 2.27 2.22
N ARG A 88 13.85 3.42 1.69
CA ARG A 88 12.96 4.59 1.50
C ARG A 88 11.79 4.31 0.56
N LEU A 89 11.99 3.43 -0.43
CA LEU A 89 10.91 2.96 -1.29
C LEU A 89 9.80 2.27 -0.48
N THR A 90 10.14 1.52 0.59
CA THR A 90 9.10 0.85 1.42
C THR A 90 8.19 1.84 2.14
N GLU A 91 8.76 2.93 2.67
CA GLU A 91 8.00 4.03 3.28
C GLU A 91 7.10 4.70 2.23
N SER A 92 7.69 5.11 1.11
CA SER A 92 6.95 5.75 0.00
C SER A 92 5.84 4.86 -0.54
N HIS A 93 6.07 3.54 -0.61
CA HIS A 93 5.08 2.56 -1.03
C HIS A 93 3.90 2.52 -0.05
N ALA A 94 4.17 2.36 1.24
CA ALA A 94 3.15 2.30 2.27
C ALA A 94 2.27 3.57 2.30
N GLU A 95 2.90 4.75 2.23
CA GLU A 95 2.19 6.03 2.21
C GLU A 95 1.29 6.20 0.99
N VAL A 96 1.83 5.94 -0.21
CA VAL A 96 1.09 6.12 -1.46
C VAL A 96 -0.04 5.09 -1.58
N VAL A 97 0.20 3.82 -1.21
CA VAL A 97 -0.84 2.78 -1.22
C VAL A 97 -1.95 3.12 -0.25
N LYS A 98 -1.62 3.58 0.96
CA LYS A 98 -2.60 4.05 1.94
C LYS A 98 -3.43 5.19 1.37
N ARG A 99 -2.78 6.22 0.82
CA ARG A 99 -3.45 7.39 0.22
C ARG A 99 -4.40 7.00 -0.92
N VAL A 100 -3.97 6.10 -1.82
CA VAL A 100 -4.83 5.60 -2.91
C VAL A 100 -6.01 4.82 -2.36
N SER A 101 -5.78 3.95 -1.37
CA SER A 101 -6.85 3.13 -0.77
C SER A 101 -7.89 3.99 -0.05
N GLU A 102 -7.44 4.98 0.71
CA GLU A 102 -8.32 5.96 1.38
C GLU A 102 -9.11 6.78 0.36
N TYR A 103 -8.49 7.23 -0.73
CA TYR A 103 -9.17 7.94 -1.81
C TYR A 103 -10.23 7.07 -2.49
N LEU A 104 -9.89 5.82 -2.85
CA LEU A 104 -10.84 4.88 -3.45
C LEU A 104 -12.03 4.67 -2.51
N PHE A 105 -11.78 4.37 -1.24
CA PHE A 105 -12.82 4.19 -0.22
C PHE A 105 -13.70 5.43 -0.06
N ASP A 106 -13.11 6.62 -0.02
CA ASP A 106 -13.86 7.86 0.14
C ASP A 106 -14.86 8.06 -1.01
N VAL A 107 -14.42 7.81 -2.24
CA VAL A 107 -15.21 8.03 -3.45
C VAL A 107 -16.25 6.93 -3.71
N THR A 108 -15.91 5.67 -3.43
CA THR A 108 -16.79 4.53 -3.74
C THR A 108 -17.74 4.17 -2.60
N GLU A 109 -17.31 4.29 -1.34
CA GLU A 109 -18.06 3.79 -0.18
C GLU A 109 -18.54 4.93 0.73
N HIS A 110 -17.63 5.77 1.23
CA HIS A 110 -17.97 6.80 2.22
C HIS A 110 -18.92 7.86 1.65
N LYS A 111 -18.59 8.44 0.49
CA LYS A 111 -19.45 9.40 -0.21
C LYS A 111 -20.47 8.72 -1.14
N ALA A 112 -20.24 7.45 -1.46
CA ALA A 112 -21.12 6.59 -2.26
C ALA A 112 -21.51 7.14 -3.66
N TRP A 113 -20.70 8.02 -4.26
CA TRP A 113 -20.99 8.61 -5.57
C TRP A 113 -20.68 7.65 -6.74
N LEU A 114 -19.68 6.79 -6.58
CA LEU A 114 -19.22 5.82 -7.58
C LEU A 114 -19.27 4.38 -7.06
N THR A 115 -20.30 4.03 -6.27
CA THR A 115 -20.53 2.63 -5.88
C THR A 115 -20.69 1.73 -7.11
N GLU A 116 -20.40 0.44 -6.96
CA GLU A 116 -20.69 -0.55 -8.01
C GLU A 116 -22.17 -0.58 -8.42
N TYR A 117 -23.08 -0.24 -7.50
CA TYR A 117 -24.49 -0.09 -7.83
C TYR A 117 -24.72 1.06 -8.82
N ASN A 118 -24.17 2.25 -8.53
CA ASN A 118 -24.28 3.42 -9.40
C ASN A 118 -23.69 3.12 -10.78
N VAL A 119 -22.53 2.49 -10.82
CA VAL A 119 -21.85 2.12 -12.07
C VAL A 119 -22.69 1.11 -12.88
N ARG A 120 -23.19 0.04 -12.26
CA ARG A 120 -24.02 -0.98 -12.95
C ARG A 120 -25.32 -0.41 -13.52
N HIS A 121 -25.93 0.56 -12.83
CA HIS A 121 -27.17 1.19 -13.26
C HIS A 121 -26.97 2.49 -14.06
N ASN A 122 -25.71 2.86 -14.35
CA ASN A 122 -25.34 4.12 -14.98
C ASN A 122 -26.04 5.34 -14.35
N LEU A 123 -26.08 5.37 -13.02
CA LEU A 123 -26.87 6.30 -12.23
C LEU A 123 -26.02 6.98 -11.16
N SER A 124 -25.69 8.25 -11.39
CA SER A 124 -25.07 9.13 -10.41
C SER A 124 -25.26 10.58 -10.84
N ASN A 125 -25.14 11.53 -9.91
CA ASN A 125 -25.19 12.95 -10.25
C ASN A 125 -23.82 13.39 -10.80
N PRO A 126 -23.70 13.89 -12.06
CA PRO A 126 -22.44 14.28 -12.66
C PRO A 126 -21.64 15.28 -11.81
N TYR A 127 -22.33 16.22 -11.15
CA TYR A 127 -21.68 17.19 -10.26
C TYR A 127 -21.04 16.52 -9.04
N ARG A 128 -21.68 15.49 -8.48
CA ARG A 128 -21.14 14.73 -7.35
C ARG A 128 -19.99 13.83 -7.76
N VAL A 129 -20.04 13.30 -8.99
CA VAL A 129 -18.92 12.58 -9.59
C VAL A 129 -17.72 13.53 -9.72
N ASP A 130 -17.92 14.75 -10.23
CA ASP A 130 -16.85 15.74 -10.33
C ASP A 130 -16.26 16.14 -8.97
N GLU A 131 -17.10 16.30 -7.94
CA GLU A 131 -16.67 16.54 -6.56
C GLU A 131 -15.79 15.38 -6.03
N GLY A 132 -16.15 14.13 -6.30
CA GLY A 132 -15.34 12.96 -5.93
C GLY A 132 -14.01 12.85 -6.68
N LEU A 133 -13.90 13.47 -7.85
CA LEU A 133 -12.70 13.40 -8.70
C LEU A 133 -11.70 14.54 -8.45
N GLN A 134 -11.98 15.47 -7.53
CA GLN A 134 -11.12 16.64 -7.28
C GLN A 134 -9.65 16.26 -7.01
N ASP A 135 -9.42 15.22 -6.21
CA ASP A 135 -8.07 14.77 -5.84
C ASP A 135 -7.49 13.69 -6.76
N PHE A 136 -8.27 13.20 -7.75
CA PHE A 136 -7.90 12.07 -8.60
C PHE A 136 -6.50 12.24 -9.20
N GLN A 137 -6.26 13.39 -9.84
CA GLN A 137 -5.00 13.65 -10.56
C GLN A 137 -3.79 13.66 -9.61
N SER A 138 -3.97 14.21 -8.41
CA SER A 138 -2.91 14.31 -7.39
C SER A 138 -2.56 12.93 -6.84
N VAL A 139 -3.57 12.11 -6.55
CA VAL A 139 -3.39 10.73 -6.08
C VAL A 139 -2.76 9.86 -7.17
N TYR A 140 -3.28 9.93 -8.40
CA TYR A 140 -2.76 9.18 -9.54
C TYR A 140 -1.31 9.55 -9.86
N TYR A 141 -0.95 10.84 -9.80
CA TYR A 141 0.42 11.27 -10.01
C TYR A 141 1.38 10.68 -8.96
N SER A 142 0.98 10.63 -7.68
CA SER A 142 1.82 10.02 -6.63
C SER A 142 2.05 8.52 -6.87
N LEU A 143 1.05 7.81 -7.40
CA LEU A 143 1.17 6.41 -7.77
C LEU A 143 2.12 6.20 -8.95
N GLN A 144 2.02 7.04 -9.98
CA GLN A 144 2.93 7.03 -11.13
C GLN A 144 4.37 7.39 -10.73
N ALA A 145 4.54 8.32 -9.78
CA ALA A 145 5.85 8.67 -9.22
C ALA A 145 6.45 7.49 -8.46
N LEU A 146 5.65 6.77 -7.65
CA LEU A 146 6.08 5.56 -6.95
C LEU A 146 6.62 4.50 -7.91
N MET A 147 5.95 4.24 -9.04
CA MET A 147 6.45 3.28 -10.05
C MET A 147 7.82 3.67 -10.59
N ARG A 148 8.05 4.98 -10.86
CA ARG A 148 9.34 5.49 -11.33
C ARG A 148 10.43 5.35 -10.26
N THR A 149 10.10 5.67 -9.01
CA THR A 149 11.00 5.52 -7.86
C THR A 149 11.36 4.05 -7.64
N ALA A 150 10.37 3.15 -7.68
CA ALA A 150 10.56 1.72 -7.54
C ALA A 150 11.49 1.17 -8.61
N LYS A 151 11.24 1.53 -9.88
CA LYS A 151 12.10 1.14 -10.99
C LYS A 151 13.54 1.62 -10.77
N SER A 152 13.74 2.87 -10.37
CA SER A 152 15.07 3.41 -10.13
C SER A 152 15.79 2.71 -8.98
N ALA A 153 15.14 2.57 -7.82
CA ALA A 153 15.76 2.04 -6.62
C ALA A 153 16.06 0.53 -6.71
N LEU A 154 15.13 -0.25 -7.28
CA LEU A 154 15.29 -1.70 -7.38
C LEU A 154 16.29 -2.10 -8.47
N SER A 155 16.42 -1.31 -9.55
CA SER A 155 17.38 -1.60 -10.64
C SER A 155 18.85 -1.51 -10.20
N GLU A 156 19.14 -0.96 -9.01
CA GLU A 156 20.49 -0.93 -8.44
C GLU A 156 20.94 -2.31 -7.94
N VAL A 157 20.00 -3.20 -7.61
CA VAL A 157 20.27 -4.47 -6.93
C VAL A 157 19.70 -5.67 -7.69
N TYR A 158 18.57 -5.49 -8.38
CA TYR A 158 17.81 -6.56 -9.03
C TYR A 158 17.86 -6.44 -10.55
N ASP A 159 17.69 -7.57 -11.24
CA ASP A 159 17.54 -7.57 -12.69
C ASP A 159 16.17 -7.01 -13.11
N LYS A 160 16.06 -6.70 -14.39
CA LYS A 160 14.86 -6.12 -14.96
C LYS A 160 13.60 -6.92 -14.61
N ASN A 161 13.62 -8.25 -14.69
CA ASN A 161 12.42 -9.05 -14.52
C ASN A 161 11.87 -8.94 -13.08
N THR A 162 12.74 -9.08 -12.08
CA THR A 162 12.37 -8.89 -10.66
C THR A 162 11.84 -7.48 -10.40
N VAL A 163 12.46 -6.44 -10.99
CA VAL A 163 11.95 -5.06 -10.84
C VAL A 163 10.52 -4.93 -11.38
N PHE A 164 10.23 -5.51 -12.55
CA PHE A 164 8.89 -5.45 -13.14
C PHE A 164 7.88 -6.31 -12.36
N GLU A 165 8.28 -7.50 -11.92
CA GLU A 165 7.45 -8.36 -11.07
C GLU A 165 7.04 -7.65 -9.78
N TRP A 166 8.00 -7.01 -9.10
CA TRP A 166 7.71 -6.27 -7.88
C TRP A 166 6.70 -5.14 -8.12
N ILE A 167 6.88 -4.36 -9.19
CA ILE A 167 5.95 -3.26 -9.55
C ILE A 167 4.57 -3.82 -9.89
N GLU A 168 4.52 -4.93 -10.64
CA GLU A 168 3.28 -5.58 -11.05
C GLU A 168 2.48 -6.11 -9.85
N GLN A 169 3.15 -6.69 -8.85
CA GLN A 169 2.49 -7.22 -7.67
C GLN A 169 2.10 -6.13 -6.67
N ASN A 170 2.96 -5.13 -6.45
CA ASN A 170 2.85 -4.22 -5.31
C ASN A 170 2.27 -2.84 -5.65
N VAL A 171 2.30 -2.42 -6.92
CA VAL A 171 1.89 -1.05 -7.32
C VAL A 171 0.83 -1.08 -8.41
N PHE A 172 0.99 -1.93 -9.42
CA PHE A 172 0.11 -1.98 -10.59
C PHE A 172 -1.37 -2.28 -10.29
N PRO A 173 -1.75 -3.09 -9.28
CA PRO A 173 -3.17 -3.32 -8.99
C PRO A 173 -3.91 -2.02 -8.62
N TYR A 174 -3.22 -1.07 -7.99
CA TYR A 174 -3.78 0.23 -7.66
C TYR A 174 -3.93 1.13 -8.89
N VAL A 175 -3.05 1.00 -9.88
CA VAL A 175 -3.15 1.72 -11.16
C VAL A 175 -4.41 1.26 -11.89
N LEU A 176 -4.62 -0.06 -11.97
CA LEU A 176 -5.81 -0.64 -12.58
C LEU A 176 -7.10 -0.19 -11.89
N LYS A 177 -7.12 -0.14 -10.55
CA LYS A 177 -8.27 0.37 -9.79
C LYS A 177 -8.55 1.85 -10.08
N MET A 178 -7.51 2.68 -10.14
CA MET A 178 -7.65 4.10 -10.46
C MET A 178 -8.14 4.32 -11.90
N ASP A 179 -7.60 3.57 -12.86
CA ASP A 179 -8.03 3.63 -14.27
C ASP A 179 -9.49 3.17 -14.42
N ALA A 180 -9.88 2.10 -13.71
CA ALA A 180 -11.26 1.63 -13.67
C ALA A 180 -12.21 2.67 -13.08
N LEU A 181 -11.85 3.31 -11.96
CA LEU A 181 -12.62 4.39 -11.36
C LEU A 181 -12.79 5.56 -12.33
N TRP A 182 -11.70 5.97 -13.01
CA TRP A 182 -11.74 7.04 -13.99
C TRP A 182 -12.69 6.71 -15.14
N ASN A 183 -12.58 5.52 -15.73
CA ASN A 183 -13.45 5.09 -16.82
C ASN A 183 -14.93 5.00 -16.39
N ALA A 184 -15.19 4.49 -15.19
CA ALA A 184 -16.54 4.45 -14.62
C ALA A 184 -17.11 5.86 -14.43
N SER A 185 -16.28 6.81 -13.96
CA SER A 185 -16.69 8.21 -13.79
C SER A 185 -17.05 8.88 -15.13
N LEU A 186 -16.26 8.63 -16.19
CA LEU A 186 -16.55 9.13 -17.53
C LEU A 186 -17.85 8.55 -18.09
N ALA A 187 -18.17 7.29 -17.79
CA ALA A 187 -19.44 6.69 -18.18
C ALA A 187 -20.62 7.35 -17.45
N LEU A 188 -20.51 7.51 -16.12
CA LEU A 188 -21.56 8.11 -15.29
C LEU A 188 -21.85 9.57 -15.66
N LYS A 189 -20.81 10.34 -16.02
CA LYS A 189 -20.97 11.73 -16.44
C LYS A 189 -21.67 11.90 -17.80
N LYS A 190 -21.71 10.87 -18.64
CA LYS A 190 -22.42 10.91 -19.94
C LYS A 190 -23.93 10.75 -19.78
N ALA A 191 -24.41 10.20 -18.67
CA ALA A 191 -25.83 10.00 -18.43
C ALA A 191 -26.55 11.36 -18.32
N SER A 192 -27.44 11.66 -19.27
CA SER A 192 -28.26 12.88 -19.25
C SER A 192 -29.67 12.63 -18.71
N HIS A 193 -30.14 11.39 -18.73
CA HIS A 193 -31.48 10.99 -18.31
C HIS A 193 -31.39 9.70 -17.50
N TRP A 194 -32.10 9.63 -16.37
CA TRP A 194 -32.16 8.43 -15.53
C TRP A 194 -33.56 7.79 -15.60
N PRO A 195 -33.62 6.44 -15.61
CA PRO A 195 -34.90 5.73 -15.60
C PRO A 195 -35.67 6.02 -14.31
N ARG A 196 -37.01 6.06 -14.43
CA ARG A 196 -37.89 6.18 -13.27
C ARG A 196 -37.78 4.92 -12.41
N ARG A 197 -37.70 5.08 -11.09
CA ARG A 197 -37.71 3.94 -10.16
C ARG A 197 -39.08 3.24 -10.16
N PRO A 198 -39.14 1.93 -9.85
CA PRO A 198 -38.04 1.04 -9.46
C PRO A 198 -37.12 0.65 -10.63
N LEU A 199 -35.83 0.44 -10.32
CA LEU A 199 -34.88 -0.07 -11.32
C LEU A 199 -35.08 -1.59 -11.50
N PRO A 200 -34.77 -2.14 -12.68
CA PRO A 200 -34.84 -3.59 -12.90
C PRO A 200 -33.92 -4.33 -11.93
N VAL A 201 -34.41 -5.47 -11.42
CA VAL A 201 -33.64 -6.36 -10.54
C VAL A 201 -32.47 -6.93 -11.35
N LEU A 202 -31.31 -7.05 -10.70
CA LEU A 202 -30.13 -7.65 -11.32
C LEU A 202 -30.37 -9.15 -11.49
N ALA A 203 -30.39 -9.67 -12.71
CA ALA A 203 -30.66 -11.08 -12.99
C ALA A 203 -29.71 -12.05 -12.26
N ASP A 204 -28.45 -11.65 -12.01
CA ASP A 204 -27.51 -12.44 -11.22
C ASP A 204 -27.89 -12.49 -9.73
N LEU A 205 -28.42 -11.39 -9.19
CA LEU A 205 -28.90 -11.32 -7.81
C LEU A 205 -30.15 -12.19 -7.64
N GLU A 206 -31.09 -12.10 -8.57
CA GLU A 206 -32.32 -12.90 -8.59
C GLU A 206 -31.98 -14.39 -8.61
N ARG A 207 -31.13 -14.83 -9.55
CA ARG A 207 -30.67 -16.24 -9.63
C ARG A 207 -30.07 -16.74 -8.32
N ARG A 208 -29.18 -15.96 -7.68
CA ARG A 208 -28.50 -16.35 -6.43
C ARG A 208 -29.44 -16.42 -5.23
N LEU A 209 -30.53 -15.65 -5.24
CA LEU A 209 -31.53 -15.69 -4.18
C LEU A 209 -32.49 -16.87 -4.40
N ASP A 210 -32.82 -17.18 -5.66
CA ASP A 210 -33.69 -18.30 -6.01
C ASP A 210 -33.00 -19.66 -5.79
N ASP A 211 -31.69 -19.78 -6.10
CA ASP A 211 -30.91 -21.01 -5.90
C ASP A 211 -30.80 -21.41 -4.41
N LYS A 212 -30.93 -20.44 -3.48
CA LYS A 212 -30.92 -20.70 -2.03
C LYS A 212 -32.22 -21.31 -1.50
N ASN A 213 -33.32 -21.22 -2.26
CA ASN A 213 -34.57 -21.90 -1.90
C ASN A 213 -34.55 -23.41 -2.23
N THR A 214 -33.55 -23.89 -2.98
CA THR A 214 -33.46 -25.30 -3.40
C THR A 214 -32.49 -26.17 -2.59
N ASN A 215 -31.66 -25.61 -1.70
CA ASN A 215 -30.56 -26.35 -1.05
C ASN A 215 -30.48 -26.22 0.48
N PHE A 216 -31.61 -26.02 1.17
CA PHE A 216 -31.71 -26.15 2.64
C PHE A 216 -32.57 -27.36 3.06
N ASN A 217 -32.38 -28.51 2.42
CA ASN A 217 -32.75 -29.82 2.98
C ASN A 217 -31.47 -30.62 3.22
N TYR A 218 -30.84 -30.37 4.36
CA TYR A 218 -29.89 -31.34 4.92
C TYR A 218 -30.72 -32.40 5.65
N ASN A 219 -30.88 -33.57 5.02
CA ASN A 219 -31.11 -34.84 5.71
C ASN A 219 -29.78 -35.35 6.27
#